data_AF-A0A532TLC9-F1
#
_entry.id   AF-A0A532TLC9-F1
#
_cell.length_a   1.000
_cell.length_b   1.000
_cell.length_c   1.000
_cell.angle_alpha   90.00
_cell.angle_beta   90.00
_cell.angle_gamma   90.00
#
_symmetry.space_group_name_H-M   'P 1'
#
loop_
_entity.id
_entity.type
_entity.pdbx_description
1 polymer ?
#
loop_
_entity_poly.entity_id
_entity_poly.type
_entity_poly.pdbx_seq_one_letter_code
_entity_poly.pdbx_strand_id
1 'polypeptide(L)'
;MSEELIGKIKVVSEYFKDFNNFLELKDFRSFLLLTLTSQAVTNIMAQLGLSGDKNVINLPYNPNYKFYYQKINLMSSSSIILYVKSEPITNELILEKDNEVFKKYLSSNEIALAFRGKEKFLFPKVSDCSTLEASDITVKVDDLFHTLDSFISYAQPNILFVFDAETSSKPDLIFTFNMMPQLPRKLNENVLKVDAFLDYERKTKSITYVKREEDYSLTYLEDIKEMSHAELYKSSFSLVIHLKSINRPT
;
A
#
# COMPACT_ATOMS: atom_id res chain seq x y z
N MET A 1 31.38 1.66 2.40
CA MET A 1 30.04 2.11 2.84
C MET A 1 30.25 2.81 4.17
N SER A 2 29.70 4.02 4.37
CA SER A 2 29.94 4.78 5.62
C SER A 2 29.26 4.10 6.82
N GLU A 3 29.83 4.24 8.02
CA GLU A 3 29.25 3.67 9.25
C GLU A 3 27.84 4.19 9.53
N GLU A 4 27.59 5.46 9.22
CA GLU A 4 26.26 6.08 9.32
C GLU A 4 25.23 5.39 8.41
N LEU A 5 25.59 5.13 7.14
CA LEU A 5 24.71 4.46 6.19
C LEU A 5 24.43 3.02 6.63
N ILE A 6 25.45 2.30 7.12
CA ILE A 6 25.28 0.96 7.69
C ILE A 6 24.32 1.00 8.88
N GLY A 7 24.44 2.01 9.74
CA GLY A 7 23.54 2.24 10.87
C GLY A 7 22.09 2.42 10.41
N LYS A 8 21.85 3.29 9.42
CA LYS A 8 20.49 3.53 8.89
C LYS A 8 19.89 2.30 8.22
N ILE A 9 20.68 1.53 7.45
CA ILE A 9 20.22 0.28 6.84
C ILE A 9 19.83 -0.74 7.92
N LYS A 10 20.57 -0.82 9.03
CA LYS A 10 20.19 -1.68 10.16
C LYS A 10 18.85 -1.29 10.76
N VAL A 11 18.59 0.01 10.94
CA VAL A 11 17.28 0.50 11.42
C VAL A 11 16.15 0.06 10.48
N VAL A 12 16.31 0.22 9.16
CA VAL A 12 15.31 -0.28 8.20
C VAL A 12 15.14 -1.80 8.32
N SER A 13 16.24 -2.54 8.45
CA SER A 13 16.21 -4.01 8.58
C SER A 13 15.47 -4.46 9.86
N GLU A 14 15.56 -3.69 10.95
CA GLU A 14 14.85 -3.98 12.20
C GLU A 14 13.32 -3.94 12.01
N TYR A 15 12.79 -3.01 11.21
CA TYR A 15 11.35 -2.94 10.91
C TYR A 15 10.82 -4.19 10.19
N PHE A 16 11.68 -4.90 9.45
CA PHE A 16 11.31 -6.10 8.68
C PHE A 16 11.79 -7.41 9.31
N LYS A 17 12.32 -7.40 10.55
CA LYS A 17 12.98 -8.56 11.16
C LYS A 17 12.15 -9.85 11.14
N ASP A 18 10.84 -9.73 11.33
CA ASP A 18 9.90 -10.86 11.39
C ASP A 18 8.90 -10.84 10.22
N PHE A 19 9.25 -10.14 9.13
CA PHE A 19 8.37 -10.01 7.97
C PHE A 19 8.18 -11.36 7.27
N ASN A 20 6.94 -11.79 7.20
CA ASN A 20 6.53 -13.08 6.68
C ASN A 20 5.52 -12.92 5.55
N ASN A 21 5.78 -12.00 4.61
CA ASN A 21 4.93 -11.72 3.44
C ASN A 21 3.53 -11.12 3.73
N PHE A 22 3.15 -10.87 4.98
CA PHE A 22 1.89 -10.21 5.35
C PHE A 22 2.10 -8.76 5.77
N LEU A 23 1.20 -7.88 5.33
CA LEU A 23 1.07 -6.51 5.84
C LEU A 23 -0.38 -6.25 6.23
N GLU A 24 -0.61 -6.02 7.53
CA GLU A 24 -1.89 -5.60 8.06
C GLU A 24 -2.03 -4.08 7.95
N LEU A 25 -3.11 -3.63 7.31
CA LEU A 25 -3.48 -2.22 7.22
C LEU A 25 -4.22 -1.77 8.48
N LYS A 26 -4.11 -0.48 8.78
CA LYS A 26 -4.71 0.12 9.97
C LYS A 26 -6.23 -0.04 10.05
N ASP A 27 -6.92 0.22 8.95
CA ASP A 27 -8.37 0.17 8.89
C ASP A 27 -8.89 -0.13 7.48
N PHE A 28 -10.21 -0.37 7.39
CA PHE A 28 -10.87 -0.74 6.15
C PHE A 28 -10.87 0.40 5.13
N ARG A 29 -10.86 1.66 5.57
CA ARG A 29 -10.73 2.82 4.66
C ARG A 29 -9.38 2.80 3.96
N SER A 30 -8.28 2.57 4.68
CA SER A 30 -6.94 2.42 4.09
C SER A 30 -6.91 1.31 3.05
N PHE A 31 -7.52 0.15 3.34
CA PHE A 31 -7.63 -0.95 2.38
C PHE A 31 -8.44 -0.58 1.13
N LEU A 32 -9.57 0.10 1.32
CA LEU A 32 -10.41 0.53 0.21
C LEU A 32 -9.68 1.56 -0.66
N LEU A 33 -9.08 2.59 -0.07
CA LEU A 33 -8.27 3.58 -0.81
C LEU A 33 -7.11 2.94 -1.57
N LEU A 34 -6.38 2.02 -0.92
CA LEU A 34 -5.32 1.24 -1.58
C LEU A 34 -5.85 0.49 -2.80
N THR A 35 -6.99 -0.20 -2.66
CA THR A 35 -7.64 -0.94 -3.74
C THR A 35 -8.01 -0.02 -4.91
N LEU A 36 -8.46 1.20 -4.61
CA LEU A 36 -8.91 2.14 -5.62
C LEU A 36 -7.74 2.84 -6.33
N THR A 37 -6.69 3.19 -5.59
CA THR A 37 -5.47 3.78 -6.15
C THR A 37 -4.68 2.77 -6.98
N SER A 38 -4.68 1.49 -6.60
CA SER A 38 -4.00 0.43 -7.35
C SER A 38 -4.64 0.14 -8.73
N GLN A 39 -5.89 0.53 -8.97
CA GLN A 39 -6.58 0.31 -10.25
C GLN A 39 -6.08 1.25 -11.38
N ALA A 40 -5.46 2.39 -11.03
CA ALA A 40 -5.14 3.44 -12.01
C ALA A 40 -3.92 3.15 -12.90
N VAL A 41 -3.03 2.23 -12.53
CA VAL A 41 -1.77 1.97 -13.26
C VAL A 41 -1.73 0.54 -13.80
N THR A 42 -2.33 0.35 -14.97
CA THR A 42 -2.65 -0.97 -15.54
C THR A 42 -1.44 -1.88 -15.81
N ASN A 43 -0.25 -1.33 -16.04
CA ASN A 43 0.90 -2.15 -16.48
C ASN A 43 1.71 -2.76 -15.32
N ILE A 44 1.92 -2.02 -14.23
CA ILE A 44 2.62 -2.52 -13.03
C ILE A 44 1.65 -3.34 -12.17
N MET A 45 0.37 -2.96 -12.13
CA MET A 45 -0.62 -3.60 -11.26
C MET A 45 -1.09 -4.95 -11.81
N ALA A 46 -1.08 -5.12 -13.14
CA ALA A 46 -1.19 -6.45 -13.75
C ALA A 46 -0.01 -7.36 -13.38
N GLN A 47 1.22 -6.81 -13.33
CA GLN A 47 2.40 -7.55 -12.87
C GLN A 47 2.34 -7.88 -11.37
N LEU A 48 1.68 -7.04 -10.56
CA LEU A 48 1.36 -7.29 -9.16
C LEU A 48 0.21 -8.30 -8.97
N GLY A 49 -0.42 -8.83 -10.03
CA GLY A 49 -1.54 -9.78 -9.89
C GLY A 49 -2.89 -9.14 -9.50
N LEU A 50 -3.00 -7.82 -9.64
CA LEU A 50 -4.22 -7.05 -9.33
C LEU A 50 -5.09 -6.76 -10.57
N SER A 51 -4.76 -7.30 -11.76
CA SER A 51 -5.53 -7.04 -12.98
C SER A 51 -6.77 -7.93 -13.11
N GLY A 52 -7.95 -7.30 -12.99
CA GLY A 52 -9.24 -7.80 -13.46
C GLY A 52 -9.82 -6.93 -14.58
N ASP A 53 -11.10 -7.14 -14.92
CA ASP A 53 -11.88 -6.21 -15.75
C ASP A 53 -11.84 -4.81 -15.12
N LYS A 54 -11.58 -3.77 -15.94
CA LYS A 54 -11.50 -2.37 -15.48
C LYS A 54 -12.79 -1.87 -14.81
N ASN A 55 -13.91 -2.57 -15.03
CA ASN A 55 -15.20 -2.24 -14.43
C ASN A 55 -15.53 -3.09 -13.20
N VAL A 56 -14.61 -3.93 -12.71
CA VAL A 56 -14.86 -4.78 -11.54
C VAL A 56 -13.74 -4.62 -10.51
N ILE A 57 -14.11 -4.08 -9.35
CA ILE A 57 -13.22 -3.94 -8.20
C ILE A 57 -13.46 -5.12 -7.27
N ASN A 58 -12.47 -6.00 -7.15
CA ASN A 58 -12.55 -7.17 -6.28
C ASN A 58 -12.11 -6.82 -4.86
N LEU A 59 -12.98 -7.12 -3.89
CA LEU A 59 -12.74 -7.02 -2.45
C LEU A 59 -12.96 -8.42 -1.84
N PRO A 60 -12.03 -9.37 -2.05
CA PRO A 60 -12.20 -10.73 -1.55
C PRO A 60 -12.16 -10.72 -0.02
N TYR A 61 -13.05 -11.53 0.55
CA TYR A 61 -13.21 -11.68 1.99
C TYR A 61 -12.91 -13.11 2.42
N ASN A 62 -12.03 -13.27 3.41
CA ASN A 62 -11.76 -14.58 4.02
C ASN A 62 -12.66 -14.77 5.25
N PRO A 63 -13.67 -15.66 5.19
CA PRO A 63 -14.61 -15.83 6.30
C PRO A 63 -14.01 -16.55 7.51
N ASN A 64 -12.96 -17.36 7.33
CA ASN A 64 -12.35 -18.11 8.43
C ASN A 64 -11.51 -17.21 9.34
N TYR A 65 -10.83 -16.23 8.74
CA TYR A 65 -9.95 -15.30 9.45
C TYR A 65 -10.53 -13.87 9.55
N LYS A 66 -11.73 -13.66 9.02
CA LYS A 66 -12.49 -12.41 9.08
C LYS A 66 -11.72 -11.17 8.63
N PHE A 67 -11.20 -11.22 7.40
CA PHE A 67 -10.48 -10.09 6.83
C PHE A 67 -10.73 -9.93 5.33
N TYR A 68 -10.50 -8.71 4.84
CA TYR A 68 -10.35 -8.41 3.42
C TYR A 68 -8.87 -8.40 3.04
N TYR A 69 -8.55 -8.77 1.80
CA TYR A 69 -7.16 -8.83 1.36
C TYR A 69 -6.95 -8.57 -0.13
N GLN A 70 -5.71 -8.24 -0.47
CA GLN A 70 -5.18 -8.19 -1.83
C GLN A 70 -3.87 -8.99 -1.86
N LYS A 71 -3.64 -9.70 -2.97
CA LYS A 71 -2.38 -10.39 -3.21
C LYS A 71 -1.56 -9.63 -4.23
N ILE A 72 -0.32 -9.38 -3.88
CA ILE A 72 0.71 -8.88 -4.76
C ILE A 72 1.62 -10.05 -5.12
N ASN A 73 1.53 -10.54 -6.36
CA ASN A 73 2.40 -11.61 -6.82
C ASN A 73 3.79 -11.05 -7.10
N LEU A 74 4.83 -11.68 -6.54
CA LEU A 74 6.20 -11.39 -6.91
C LEU A 74 6.59 -12.24 -8.12
N MET A 75 7.65 -11.85 -8.83
CA MET A 75 8.23 -12.65 -9.91
C MET A 75 8.79 -13.98 -9.42
N SER A 76 9.21 -14.03 -8.15
CA SER A 76 9.52 -15.26 -7.44
C SER A 76 8.23 -15.92 -6.95
N SER A 77 8.19 -17.22 -6.67
CA SER A 77 6.97 -17.99 -6.36
C SER A 77 6.28 -17.65 -5.03
N SER A 78 6.40 -16.41 -4.54
CA SER A 78 5.84 -15.86 -3.31
C SER A 78 4.92 -14.67 -3.62
N SER A 79 3.95 -14.41 -2.75
CA SER A 79 3.09 -13.23 -2.85
C SER A 79 3.11 -12.42 -1.55
N ILE A 80 3.08 -11.09 -1.65
CA ILE A 80 2.79 -10.22 -0.51
C ILE A 80 1.27 -10.17 -0.33
N ILE A 81 0.80 -10.34 0.90
CA ILE A 81 -0.62 -10.30 1.25
C ILE A 81 -0.87 -9.03 2.05
N LEU A 82 -1.56 -8.08 1.43
CA LEU A 82 -2.05 -6.87 2.08
C LEU A 82 -3.45 -7.16 2.63
N TYR A 83 -3.70 -6.96 3.91
CA TYR A 83 -4.98 -7.34 4.50
C TYR A 83 -5.48 -6.37 5.58
N VAL A 84 -6.77 -6.45 5.89
CA VAL A 84 -7.39 -5.72 6.99
C VAL A 84 -8.42 -6.59 7.69
N LYS A 85 -8.27 -6.77 9.01
CA LYS A 85 -9.29 -7.42 9.85
C LYS A 85 -10.53 -6.54 9.95
N SER A 86 -11.66 -7.04 9.49
CA SER A 86 -12.95 -6.34 9.51
C SER A 86 -14.09 -7.35 9.39
N GLU A 87 -15.22 -7.04 10.02
CA GLU A 87 -16.47 -7.71 9.68
C GLU A 87 -16.88 -7.37 8.23
N PRO A 88 -17.65 -8.23 7.55
CA PRO A 88 -18.11 -7.94 6.20
C PRO A 88 -18.94 -6.66 6.16
N ILE A 89 -18.63 -5.76 5.24
CA ILE A 89 -19.39 -4.52 5.07
C ILE A 89 -20.74 -4.74 4.36
N THR A 90 -20.89 -5.89 3.70
CA THR A 90 -22.10 -6.33 3.00
C THR A 90 -22.17 -7.85 2.96
N ASN A 91 -23.39 -8.38 2.80
CA ASN A 91 -23.64 -9.79 2.48
C ASN A 91 -23.90 -10.00 0.98
N GLU A 92 -24.03 -8.92 0.22
CA GLU A 92 -24.26 -8.96 -1.22
C GLU A 92 -22.95 -9.29 -1.94
N LEU A 93 -23.05 -10.08 -3.02
CA LEU A 93 -21.90 -10.42 -3.85
C LEU A 93 -21.43 -9.22 -4.67
N ILE A 94 -22.37 -8.40 -5.15
CA ILE A 94 -22.09 -7.26 -6.03
C ILE A 94 -22.73 -6.01 -5.45
N LEU A 95 -21.96 -4.92 -5.37
CA LEU A 95 -22.50 -3.57 -5.13
C LEU A 95 -22.13 -2.64 -6.30
N GLU A 96 -23.04 -1.74 -6.64
CA GLU A 96 -22.74 -0.64 -7.56
C GLU A 96 -21.98 0.48 -6.83
N LYS A 97 -21.21 1.28 -7.58
CA LYS A 97 -20.34 2.34 -7.03
C LYS A 97 -21.03 3.39 -6.16
N ASP A 98 -22.32 3.62 -6.37
CA ASP A 98 -23.13 4.63 -5.68
C ASP A 98 -23.80 4.11 -4.41
N ASN A 99 -23.54 2.84 -4.03
CA ASN A 99 -24.08 2.27 -2.82
C ASN A 99 -23.64 3.07 -1.58
N GLU A 100 -24.62 3.41 -0.73
CA GLU A 100 -24.43 4.20 0.50
C GLU A 100 -23.40 3.62 1.47
N VAL A 101 -23.12 2.31 1.40
CA VAL A 101 -22.10 1.68 2.26
C VAL A 101 -20.73 2.34 2.12
N PHE A 102 -20.38 2.84 0.94
CA PHE A 102 -19.07 3.46 0.69
C PHE A 102 -18.94 4.84 1.31
N LYS A 103 -20.06 5.56 1.52
CA LYS A 103 -20.03 6.89 2.18
C LYS A 103 -19.65 6.83 3.65
N LYS A 104 -19.65 5.63 4.26
CA LYS A 104 -19.13 5.41 5.62
C LYS A 104 -17.60 5.45 5.69
N TYR A 105 -16.93 5.23 4.56
CA TYR A 105 -15.48 5.06 4.49
C TYR A 105 -14.79 6.10 3.63
N LEU A 106 -15.46 6.59 2.57
CA LEU A 106 -14.89 7.49 1.58
C LEU A 106 -15.63 8.83 1.55
N SER A 107 -14.88 9.88 1.27
CA SER A 107 -15.45 11.19 0.95
C SER A 107 -16.09 11.24 -0.44
N SER A 108 -16.98 12.21 -0.66
CA SER A 108 -17.55 12.46 -2.00
C SER A 108 -16.48 12.69 -3.07
N ASN A 109 -15.37 13.35 -2.73
CA ASN A 109 -14.26 13.57 -3.66
C ASN A 109 -13.50 12.27 -3.95
N GLU A 110 -13.23 11.45 -2.93
CA GLU A 110 -12.59 10.14 -3.09
C GLU A 110 -13.45 9.22 -3.95
N ILE A 111 -14.75 9.18 -3.68
CA ILE A 111 -15.74 8.44 -4.49
C ILE A 111 -15.68 8.94 -5.95
N ALA A 112 -15.71 10.25 -6.18
CA ALA A 112 -15.69 10.81 -7.53
C ALA A 112 -14.38 10.54 -8.29
N LEU A 113 -13.23 10.54 -7.61
CA LEU A 113 -11.93 10.27 -8.24
C LEU A 113 -11.68 8.77 -8.48
N ALA A 114 -12.10 7.94 -7.53
CA ALA A 114 -11.91 6.50 -7.56
C ALA A 114 -12.81 5.80 -8.58
N PHE A 115 -14.01 6.34 -8.82
CA PHE A 115 -15.00 5.73 -9.71
C PHE A 115 -15.17 6.55 -10.98
N ARG A 116 -14.48 6.15 -12.06
CA ARG A 116 -14.45 6.88 -13.33
C ARG A 116 -15.47 6.38 -14.35
N GLY A 117 -16.23 5.32 -14.04
CA GLY A 117 -17.14 4.67 -14.98
C GLY A 117 -18.31 3.92 -14.33
N LYS A 118 -18.57 2.71 -14.83
CA LYS A 118 -19.62 1.80 -14.35
C LYS A 118 -19.00 0.68 -13.51
N GLU A 119 -18.07 1.04 -12.63
CA GLU A 119 -17.41 0.04 -11.80
C GLU A 119 -18.41 -0.62 -10.85
N LYS A 120 -18.30 -1.95 -10.73
CA LYS A 120 -19.01 -2.78 -9.77
C LYS A 120 -18.01 -3.33 -8.77
N PHE A 121 -18.42 -3.44 -7.53
CA PHE A 121 -17.64 -4.08 -6.49
C PHE A 121 -18.07 -5.51 -6.32
N LEU A 122 -17.13 -6.44 -6.41
CA LEU A 122 -17.36 -7.84 -6.14
C LEU A 122 -16.79 -8.19 -4.76
N PHE A 123 -17.60 -8.83 -3.93
CA PHE A 123 -17.25 -9.27 -2.57
C PHE A 123 -17.24 -10.81 -2.49
N PRO A 124 -16.33 -11.50 -3.21
CA PRO A 124 -16.30 -12.95 -3.17
C PRO A 124 -15.83 -13.42 -1.79
N LYS A 125 -16.52 -14.42 -1.23
CA LYS A 125 -16.08 -15.11 -0.01
C LYS A 125 -15.12 -16.21 -0.41
N VAL A 126 -13.83 -16.00 -0.13
CA VAL A 126 -12.73 -16.89 -0.56
C VAL A 126 -11.99 -17.39 0.66
N SER A 127 -11.95 -18.71 0.84
CA SER A 127 -11.04 -19.33 1.81
C SER A 127 -9.68 -19.49 1.15
N ASP A 128 -8.83 -18.48 1.32
CA ASP A 128 -7.50 -18.51 0.75
C ASP A 128 -6.57 -19.42 1.56
N CYS A 129 -6.18 -20.56 1.00
CA CYS A 129 -5.25 -21.49 1.63
C CYS A 129 -3.83 -20.94 1.76
N SER A 130 -3.43 -19.91 1.01
CA SER A 130 -2.08 -19.32 1.17
C SER A 130 -1.93 -18.59 2.50
N THR A 131 -3.03 -18.25 3.16
CA THR A 131 -3.02 -17.79 4.55
C THR A 131 -2.51 -18.85 5.51
N LEU A 132 -2.38 -20.12 5.08
CA LEU A 132 -1.79 -21.22 5.85
C LEU A 132 -0.27 -21.34 5.70
N GLU A 133 0.27 -20.86 4.57
CA GLU A 133 1.66 -21.08 4.14
C GLU A 133 2.39 -19.74 4.10
N ALA A 134 2.99 -19.35 5.23
CA ALA A 134 3.90 -18.21 5.26
C ALA A 134 5.15 -18.54 4.44
N SER A 135 5.65 -17.56 3.70
CA SER A 135 6.87 -17.65 2.92
C SER A 135 7.93 -16.74 3.52
N ASP A 136 9.15 -17.27 3.68
CA ASP A 136 10.29 -16.44 4.06
C ASP A 136 10.65 -15.51 2.89
N ILE A 137 10.45 -14.21 3.08
CA ILE A 137 10.82 -13.17 2.12
C ILE A 137 11.95 -12.35 2.73
N THR A 138 13.09 -12.29 2.06
CA THR A 138 14.21 -11.45 2.47
C THR A 138 14.01 -10.04 1.93
N VAL A 139 13.82 -9.06 2.81
CA VAL A 139 13.74 -7.64 2.43
C VAL A 139 15.15 -7.07 2.28
N LYS A 140 15.41 -6.36 1.17
CA LYS A 140 16.65 -5.62 0.92
C LYS A 140 16.33 -4.16 0.62
N VAL A 141 17.08 -3.26 1.25
CA VAL A 141 17.04 -1.83 0.89
C VAL A 141 17.76 -1.66 -0.44
N ASP A 142 17.06 -1.16 -1.46
CA ASP A 142 17.65 -0.82 -2.76
C ASP A 142 18.20 0.60 -2.71
N ASP A 143 17.29 1.58 -2.57
CA ASP A 143 17.64 2.98 -2.38
C ASP A 143 17.21 3.48 -0.98
N LEU A 144 18.11 4.20 -0.30
CA LEU A 144 17.83 4.89 0.95
C LEU A 144 17.92 6.41 0.72
N PHE A 145 16.80 7.10 0.88
CA PHE A 145 16.71 8.53 0.64
C PHE A 145 17.03 9.34 1.89
N HIS A 146 17.59 10.53 1.70
CA HIS A 146 17.90 11.47 2.77
C HIS A 146 16.77 12.46 3.07
N THR A 147 15.89 12.72 2.09
CA THR A 147 14.70 13.57 2.25
C THR A 147 13.50 12.95 1.56
N LEU A 148 12.30 13.26 2.06
CA LEU A 148 11.05 12.80 1.44
C LEU A 148 10.89 13.40 0.03
N ASP A 149 11.27 14.65 -0.19
CA ASP A 149 11.22 15.31 -1.51
C ASP A 149 12.03 14.53 -2.54
N SER A 150 13.24 14.07 -2.18
CA SER A 150 14.08 13.24 -3.04
C SER A 150 13.43 11.89 -3.31
N PHE A 151 12.85 11.27 -2.28
CA PHE A 151 12.17 9.99 -2.41
C PHE A 151 10.98 10.06 -3.37
N ILE A 152 10.08 11.02 -3.18
CA ILE A 152 8.90 11.19 -4.02
C ILE A 152 9.25 11.62 -5.45
N SER A 153 10.26 12.49 -5.61
CA SER A 153 10.65 12.99 -6.93
C SER A 153 11.32 11.91 -7.79
N TYR A 154 12.17 11.08 -7.17
CA TYR A 154 12.91 10.02 -7.85
C TYR A 154 12.08 8.76 -8.07
N ALA A 155 11.56 8.17 -6.99
CA ALA A 155 10.85 6.89 -7.06
C ALA A 155 9.42 7.04 -7.59
N GLN A 156 8.86 8.26 -7.52
CA GLN A 156 7.49 8.59 -7.95
C GLN A 156 6.43 7.56 -7.50
N PRO A 157 6.42 7.17 -6.21
CA PRO A 157 5.55 6.11 -5.75
C PRO A 157 4.09 6.56 -5.73
N ASN A 158 3.18 5.74 -6.26
CA ASN A 158 1.75 5.98 -6.08
C ASN A 158 1.26 5.65 -4.66
N ILE A 159 1.98 4.76 -3.97
CA ILE A 159 1.66 4.29 -2.62
C ILE A 159 2.93 4.36 -1.77
N LEU A 160 2.82 4.96 -0.59
CA LEU A 160 3.84 5.01 0.45
C LEU A 160 3.34 4.18 1.63
N PHE A 161 4.04 3.12 1.96
CA PHE A 161 3.79 2.36 3.18
C PHE A 161 4.57 2.98 4.33
N VAL A 162 3.95 3.04 5.51
CA VAL A 162 4.56 3.64 6.71
C VAL A 162 4.50 2.64 7.86
N PHE A 163 5.65 2.34 8.45
CA PHE A 163 5.71 1.81 9.81
C PHE A 163 5.82 2.96 10.78
N ASP A 164 4.79 3.13 11.60
CA ASP A 164 4.80 4.07 12.70
C ASP A 164 5.78 3.58 13.78
N ALA A 165 6.72 4.43 14.17
CA ALA A 165 7.67 4.11 15.21
C ALA A 165 7.00 4.12 16.60
N GLU A 166 7.18 3.02 17.35
CA GLU A 166 6.61 2.83 18.70
C GLU A 166 7.04 3.92 19.70
N THR A 167 8.25 4.46 19.55
CA THR A 167 8.84 5.43 20.47
C THR A 167 9.36 6.65 19.73
N SER A 168 9.19 7.86 20.29
CA SER A 168 9.61 9.15 19.69
C SER A 168 11.10 9.23 19.31
N SER A 169 11.96 8.41 19.91
CA SER A 169 13.39 8.32 19.61
C SER A 169 13.73 7.56 18.33
N LYS A 170 12.77 6.82 17.76
CA LYS A 170 12.93 6.10 16.50
C LYS A 170 12.19 6.85 15.38
N PRO A 171 12.74 6.88 14.15
CA PRO A 171 12.08 7.46 12.99
C PRO A 171 10.96 6.55 12.49
N ASP A 172 9.90 7.12 11.93
CA ASP A 172 8.95 6.33 11.14
C ASP A 172 9.67 5.83 9.87
N LEU A 173 9.34 4.63 9.40
CA LEU A 173 9.89 4.10 8.16
C LEU A 173 8.86 4.26 7.04
N ILE A 174 9.18 5.11 6.07
CA ILE A 174 8.40 5.28 4.83
C ILE A 174 9.07 4.46 3.73
N PHE A 175 8.31 3.64 3.03
CA PHE A 175 8.87 2.80 1.96
C PHE A 175 7.88 2.53 0.81
N THR A 176 8.42 2.10 -0.32
CA THR A 176 7.66 1.51 -1.43
C THR A 176 8.36 0.24 -1.91
N PHE A 177 7.61 -0.68 -2.51
CA PHE A 177 8.19 -1.86 -3.13
C PHE A 177 8.83 -1.50 -4.46
N ASN A 178 10.12 -1.79 -4.59
CA ASN A 178 10.79 -1.73 -5.87
C ASN A 178 10.53 -3.05 -6.62
N MET A 179 9.53 -3.00 -7.49
CA MET A 179 9.05 -4.11 -8.30
C MET A 179 9.90 -4.37 -9.55
N MET A 180 11.02 -3.65 -9.75
CA MET A 180 11.86 -3.88 -10.91
C MET A 180 12.38 -5.34 -10.90
N PRO A 181 12.20 -6.08 -12.02
CA PRO A 181 12.59 -7.47 -12.07
C PRO A 181 14.11 -7.60 -11.99
N GLN A 182 14.63 -8.03 -10.85
CA GLN A 182 15.96 -8.63 -10.81
C GLN A 182 15.84 -10.08 -11.27
N LEU A 183 16.55 -10.43 -12.34
CA LEU A 183 16.73 -11.82 -12.71
C LEU A 183 17.38 -12.56 -11.53
N PRO A 184 16.73 -13.60 -10.97
CA PRO A 184 17.24 -14.28 -9.79
C PRO A 184 18.61 -14.89 -10.11
N ARG A 185 19.63 -14.53 -9.32
CA ARG A 185 20.96 -15.15 -9.43
C ARG A 185 20.97 -16.60 -8.92
N LYS A 186 19.94 -16.99 -8.15
CA LYS A 186 19.66 -18.35 -7.63
C LYS A 186 18.15 -18.57 -7.59
N LEU A 187 17.69 -19.79 -7.91
CA LEU A 187 16.29 -20.17 -8.05
C LEU A 187 15.41 -20.01 -6.78
N ASN A 188 15.99 -19.93 -5.58
CA ASN A 188 15.26 -20.08 -4.31
C ASN A 188 15.32 -18.87 -3.35
N GLU A 189 15.82 -17.70 -3.76
CA GLU A 189 15.80 -16.52 -2.90
C GLU A 189 14.62 -15.60 -3.29
N ASN A 190 13.57 -15.57 -2.45
CA ASN A 190 12.49 -14.58 -2.54
C ASN A 190 12.99 -13.25 -1.95
N VAL A 191 13.63 -12.43 -2.79
CA VAL A 191 14.13 -11.12 -2.38
C VAL A 191 13.10 -10.05 -2.73
N LEU A 192 12.68 -9.29 -1.73
CA LEU A 192 11.84 -8.11 -1.90
C LEU A 192 12.69 -6.86 -1.72
N LYS A 193 12.77 -6.04 -2.76
CA LYS A 193 13.51 -4.78 -2.70
C LYS A 193 12.58 -3.65 -2.30
N VAL A 194 13.06 -2.79 -1.41
CA VAL A 194 12.34 -1.61 -0.96
C VAL A 194 13.19 -0.37 -1.11
N ASP A 195 12.54 0.69 -1.56
CA ASP A 195 13.07 2.04 -1.52
C ASP A 195 12.56 2.68 -0.23
N ALA A 196 13.44 3.28 0.56
CA ALA A 196 13.16 3.63 1.96
C ALA A 196 13.58 5.05 2.31
N PHE A 197 12.85 5.66 3.24
CA PHE A 197 13.16 6.92 3.90
C PHE A 197 12.85 6.81 5.40
N LEU A 198 13.78 7.29 6.23
CA LEU A 198 13.62 7.35 7.68
C LEU A 198 13.12 8.73 8.09
N ASP A 199 11.84 8.83 8.43
CA ASP A 199 11.17 10.07 8.81
C ASP A 199 11.29 10.33 10.32
N TYR A 200 12.35 11.03 10.70
CA TYR A 200 12.57 11.43 12.09
C TYR A 200 11.58 12.51 12.57
N GLU A 201 11.03 13.29 11.64
CA GLU A 201 10.10 14.38 11.93
C GLU A 201 8.64 13.89 11.99
N ARG A 202 8.35 12.70 11.48
CA ARG A 202 7.01 12.07 11.45
C ARG A 202 5.99 12.92 10.71
N LYS A 203 6.41 13.49 9.58
CA LYS A 203 5.62 14.41 8.74
C LYS A 203 4.35 13.77 8.19
N THR A 204 4.33 12.45 8.06
CA THR A 204 3.20 11.71 7.52
C THR A 204 2.17 11.28 8.56
N LYS A 205 2.39 11.58 9.84
CA LYS A 205 1.43 11.23 10.89
C LYS A 205 0.06 11.88 10.62
N SER A 206 -0.98 11.05 10.53
CA SER A 206 -2.36 11.44 10.20
C SER A 206 -2.59 11.95 8.77
N ILE A 207 -1.58 11.87 7.89
CA ILE A 207 -1.69 12.28 6.49
C ILE A 207 -2.19 11.10 5.65
N THR A 208 -3.14 11.35 4.75
CA THR A 208 -3.60 10.33 3.79
C THR A 208 -2.93 10.50 2.43
N TYR A 209 -2.64 11.74 2.02
CA TYR A 209 -2.09 12.01 0.70
C TYR A 209 -0.89 12.95 0.78
N VAL A 210 0.15 12.62 0.00
CA VAL A 210 1.23 13.55 -0.31
C VAL A 210 1.06 13.98 -1.76
N LYS A 211 0.80 15.26 -1.96
CA LYS A 211 0.71 15.89 -3.27
C LYS A 211 2.08 16.43 -3.66
N ARG A 212 2.51 16.10 -4.88
CA ARG A 212 3.68 16.71 -5.51
C ARG A 212 3.24 17.88 -6.38
N GLU A 213 3.77 19.06 -6.08
CA GLU A 213 3.56 20.28 -6.85
C GLU A 213 4.47 20.32 -8.09
N GLU A 214 4.20 21.25 -9.02
CA GLU A 214 4.99 21.40 -10.26
C GLU A 214 6.46 21.78 -9.99
N ASP A 215 6.72 22.46 -8.87
CA ASP A 215 8.07 22.82 -8.41
C ASP A 215 8.75 21.72 -7.58
N TYR A 216 8.13 20.52 -7.53
CA TYR A 216 8.55 19.36 -6.74
C TYR A 216 8.42 19.51 -5.21
N SER A 217 7.85 20.62 -4.71
CA SER A 217 7.50 20.72 -3.30
C SER A 217 6.36 19.75 -2.94
N LEU A 218 6.30 19.40 -1.65
CA LEU A 218 5.33 18.43 -1.13
C LEU A 218 4.28 19.12 -0.26
N THR A 219 3.01 18.88 -0.59
CA THR A 219 1.85 19.28 0.20
C THR A 219 1.26 18.04 0.89
N TYR A 220 1.04 18.11 2.19
CA TYR A 220 0.52 17.01 3.01
C TYR A 220 -0.96 17.23 3.29
N LEU A 221 -1.79 16.25 2.94
CA LEU A 221 -3.24 16.36 3.00
C LEU A 221 -3.84 15.22 3.82
N GLU A 222 -4.68 15.54 4.79
CA GLU A 222 -5.46 14.54 5.53
C GLU A 222 -6.58 13.96 4.65
N ASP A 223 -7.19 14.80 3.79
CA ASP A 223 -8.22 14.45 2.83
C ASP A 223 -8.08 15.32 1.57
N ILE A 224 -8.40 14.77 0.40
CA ILE A 224 -8.44 15.51 -0.87
C ILE A 224 -9.63 16.47 -1.00
N LYS A 225 -10.53 16.52 0.00
CA LYS A 225 -11.57 17.55 0.12
C LYS A 225 -11.05 18.98 0.04
N GLU A 226 -9.79 19.18 0.38
CA GLU A 226 -9.13 20.48 0.42
C GLU A 226 -8.87 21.08 -0.97
N MET A 227 -9.12 20.33 -2.05
CA MET A 227 -8.80 20.73 -3.42
C MET A 227 -10.02 20.83 -4.34
N SER A 228 -9.95 21.73 -5.32
CA SER A 228 -10.97 21.82 -6.36
C SER A 228 -10.89 20.64 -7.34
N HIS A 229 -12.02 20.35 -7.99
CA HIS A 229 -12.12 19.23 -8.94
C HIS A 229 -11.11 19.35 -10.11
N ALA A 230 -10.82 20.58 -10.57
CA ALA A 230 -9.87 20.84 -11.64
C ALA A 230 -8.40 20.61 -11.20
N GLU A 231 -8.07 20.89 -9.94
CA GLU A 231 -6.73 20.67 -9.39
C GLU A 231 -6.45 19.17 -9.20
N LEU A 232 -7.46 18.40 -8.79
CA LEU A 232 -7.31 16.95 -8.58
C LEU A 232 -6.86 16.19 -9.84
N TYR A 233 -7.31 16.58 -11.03
CA TYR A 233 -6.93 15.92 -12.28
C TYR A 233 -5.52 16.26 -12.79
N LYS A 234 -4.94 17.37 -12.33
CA LYS A 234 -3.59 17.82 -12.75
C LYS A 234 -2.51 17.43 -11.76
N SER A 235 -2.90 17.05 -10.56
CA SER A 235 -2.00 16.82 -9.44
C SER A 235 -1.51 15.38 -9.38
N SER A 236 -0.25 15.21 -8.97
CA SER A 236 0.35 13.90 -8.72
C SER A 236 0.29 13.59 -7.23
N PHE A 237 -0.43 12.54 -6.84
CA PHE A 237 -0.58 12.15 -5.44
C PHE A 237 0.05 10.80 -5.14
N SER A 238 0.69 10.70 -3.99
CA SER A 238 1.05 9.45 -3.34
C SER A 238 0.08 9.19 -2.19
N LEU A 239 -0.54 8.01 -2.17
CA LEU A 239 -1.37 7.57 -1.05
C LEU A 239 -0.48 7.07 0.09
N VAL A 240 -0.69 7.59 1.29
CA VAL A 240 0.02 7.18 2.50
C VAL A 240 -0.78 6.09 3.22
N ILE A 241 -0.13 4.96 3.47
CA ILE A 241 -0.73 3.77 4.09
C ILE A 241 0.06 3.41 5.34
N HIS A 242 -0.50 3.74 6.50
CA HIS A 242 0.05 3.32 7.79
C HIS A 242 -0.26 1.85 8.06
N LEU A 243 0.78 1.10 8.38
CA LEU A 243 0.71 -0.32 8.68
C LEU A 243 0.41 -0.54 10.15
N LYS A 244 -0.45 -1.51 10.43
CA LYS A 244 -0.79 -1.94 11.78
C LYS A 244 0.16 -3.01 12.29
N SER A 245 0.49 -3.98 11.44
CA SER A 245 1.40 -5.06 11.78
C SER A 245 1.96 -5.74 10.53
N ILE A 246 3.02 -6.52 10.69
CA ILE A 246 3.54 -7.47 9.69
C ILE A 246 3.11 -8.90 10.00
N ASN A 247 2.21 -9.08 10.95
CA ASN A 247 1.87 -10.40 11.44
C ASN A 247 0.93 -11.09 10.46
N ARG A 248 1.04 -12.41 10.42
CA ARG A 248 0.06 -13.26 9.77
C ARG A 248 -1.30 -13.11 10.46
N PRO A 249 -2.42 -13.10 9.72
CA PRO A 249 -3.74 -13.08 10.32
C PRO A 249 -3.97 -14.32 11.19
N THR A 250 -4.29 -14.08 12.47
CA THR A 250 -4.77 -15.06 13.46
C THR A 250 -6.28 -15.05 13.61
#